data_AF-A0A382YPU9-F1
#
_entry.id   AF-A0A382YPU9-F1
#
_cell.length_a   1.000
_cell.length_b   1.000
_cell.length_c   1.000
_cell.angle_alpha   90.00
_cell.angle_beta   90.00
_cell.angle_gamma   90.00
#
_symmetry.space_group_name_H-M   'P 1'
#
loop_
_entity.id
_entity.type
_entity.pdbx_description
1 polymer ?
#
loop_
_entity_poly.entity_id
_entity_poly.type
_entity_poly.pdbx_seq_one_letter_code
_entity_poly.pdbx_strand_id
1 'polypeptide(L)' 'MAGGRRPSIGDPVLFLYGSRRVKTARASGAGPLDDAWRSAFLKVQGKDMDNYDHFLQLEAPGEVNRELISFLSE' A
#
# COMPACT_ATOMS: atom_id res chain seq x y z
N MET A 1 -21.66 -1.61 15.87
CA MET A 1 -20.34 -0.95 15.81
C MET A 1 -19.31 -2.02 15.49
N ALA A 2 -18.71 -2.00 14.31
CA ALA A 2 -17.73 -3.01 13.92
C ALA A 2 -16.44 -2.77 14.71
N GLY A 3 -16.23 -3.54 15.78
CA GLY A 3 -14.97 -3.58 16.51
C GLY A 3 -13.93 -4.34 15.70
N GLY A 4 -13.27 -3.67 14.77
CA GLY A 4 -12.18 -4.27 13.99
C GLY A 4 -10.98 -4.58 14.89
N ARG A 5 -10.47 -5.81 14.80
CA ARG A 5 -9.17 -6.18 15.36
C ARG A 5 -8.11 -5.22 14.81
N ARG A 6 -7.27 -4.64 15.69
CA ARG A 6 -6.10 -3.88 15.24
C ARG A 6 -5.05 -4.83 14.64
N PRO A 7 -4.46 -4.49 13.48
CA PRO A 7 -3.34 -5.24 12.95
C PRO A 7 -2.17 -5.32 13.93
N SER A 8 -1.54 -6.49 14.00
CA SER A 8 -0.33 -6.75 14.78
C SER A 8 0.91 -6.75 13.89
N ILE A 9 2.11 -6.69 14.49
CA ILE A 9 3.39 -6.65 13.76
C ILE A 9 3.62 -7.85 12.81
N GLY A 10 3.01 -9.00 13.10
CA GLY A 10 3.11 -10.21 12.29
C GLY A 10 2.04 -10.34 11.21
N ASP A 11 1.05 -9.45 11.19
CA ASP A 11 -0.04 -9.48 10.22
C ASP A 11 0.49 -9.02 8.85
N PRO A 12 0.07 -9.67 7.75
CA PRO A 12 0.38 -9.21 6.41
C PRO A 12 -0.28 -7.86 6.16
N VAL A 13 0.42 -6.95 5.48
CA VAL A 13 -0.08 -5.62 5.12
C VAL A 13 0.18 -5.36 3.65
N LEU A 14 -0.88 -5.03 2.91
CA LEU A 14 -0.78 -4.51 1.55
C LEU A 14 -0.72 -2.98 1.60
N PHE A 15 0.30 -2.40 0.96
CA PHE A 15 0.44 -0.96 0.81
C PHE A 15 0.46 -0.58 -0.66
N LEU A 16 -0.69 -0.11 -1.16
CA LEU A 16 -0.85 0.40 -2.51
C LEU A 16 -0.51 1.90 -2.55
N TYR A 17 0.29 2.32 -3.53
CA TYR A 17 0.65 3.72 -3.72
C TYR A 17 0.77 4.05 -5.21
N GLY A 18 0.44 5.29 -5.58
CA GLY A 18 0.54 5.76 -6.97
C GLY A 18 1.83 6.53 -7.24
N SER A 19 2.06 6.86 -8.52
CA SER A 19 3.30 7.49 -8.97
C SER A 19 3.59 8.84 -8.31
N ARG A 20 2.59 9.61 -7.88
CA ARG A 20 2.82 10.87 -7.14
C ARG A 20 3.62 10.63 -5.86
N ARG A 21 3.31 9.57 -5.11
CA ARG A 21 4.06 9.19 -3.90
C ARG A 21 5.48 8.77 -4.25
N VAL A 22 5.66 8.00 -5.33
CA VAL A 22 6.98 7.55 -5.81
C VAL A 22 7.86 8.74 -6.22
N LYS A 23 7.31 9.67 -7.00
CA LYS A 23 8.00 10.91 -7.41
C LYS A 23 8.41 11.73 -6.20
N THR A 24 7.52 11.84 -5.21
CA THR A 24 7.80 12.59 -3.97
C THR A 24 8.91 11.92 -3.15
N ALA A 25 8.87 10.60 -2.98
CA ALA A 25 9.92 9.86 -2.27
C ALA A 25 11.28 10.06 -2.94
N ARG A 26 11.34 9.91 -4.27
CA ARG A 26 12.56 10.14 -5.05
C ARG A 26 13.08 11.57 -4.91
N ALA A 27 12.21 12.57 -5.00
CA ALA A 27 12.59 13.98 -4.84
C ALA A 27 13.13 14.30 -3.44
N SER A 28 12.64 13.60 -2.42
CA SER A 28 13.09 13.73 -1.03
C SER A 28 14.32 12.87 -0.68
N GLY A 29 14.85 12.09 -1.62
CA GLY A 29 15.94 11.14 -1.35
C GLY A 29 15.53 9.99 -0.43
N ALA A 30 14.24 9.72 -0.28
CA ALA A 30 13.73 8.60 0.50
C ALA A 30 13.94 7.28 -0.25
N GLY A 31 14.13 6.21 0.51
CA GLY A 31 14.18 4.84 -0.01
C GLY A 31 12.81 4.34 -0.49
N PRO A 32 12.69 3.03 -0.78
CA PRO A 32 11.42 2.38 -1.10
C PRO A 32 10.31 2.74 -0.10
N LEU A 33 9.11 3.00 -0.62
CA LEU A 33 7.99 3.48 0.18
C LEU A 33 7.50 2.46 1.23
N ASP A 34 7.68 1.16 0.96
CA ASP A 34 7.36 0.08 1.90
C ASP A 34 8.31 0.00 3.09
N ASP A 35 9.54 0.51 2.99
CA ASP A 35 10.50 0.53 4.10
C ASP A 35 10.00 1.35 5.28
N ALA A 36 9.19 2.39 5.03
CA ALA A 36 8.55 3.18 6.08
C ALA A 36 7.64 2.33 6.99
N TRP A 37 7.10 1.23 6.48
CA TRP A 37 6.18 0.36 7.19
C TRP A 37 6.85 -0.88 7.80
N ARG A 38 8.06 -1.24 7.34
CA ARG A 38 8.79 -2.43 7.82
C ARG A 38 9.10 -2.40 9.32
N SER A 39 9.18 -1.21 9.92
CA SER A 39 9.38 -1.05 11.38
C SER A 39 8.12 -1.39 12.19
N ALA A 40 6.94 -1.29 11.59
CA ALA A 40 5.64 -1.54 12.23
C ALA A 40 5.04 -2.91 11.85
N PHE A 41 5.37 -3.42 10.66
CA PHE A 41 4.87 -4.67 10.13
C PHE A 41 5.99 -5.45 9.43
N LEU A 42 6.19 -6.71 9.79
CA LEU A 42 7.26 -7.53 9.21
C LEU A 42 6.94 -8.02 7.80
N LYS A 43 5.66 -8.07 7.43
CA LYS A 43 5.15 -8.65 6.18
C LYS A 43 4.42 -7.60 5.34
N VAL A 44 5.14 -6.54 4.98
CA VAL A 44 4.61 -5.50 4.09
C VAL A 44 4.83 -5.92 2.64
N GLN A 45 3.76 -5.87 1.85
CA GLN A 45 3.81 -5.93 0.40
C GLN A 45 3.50 -4.54 -0.15
N GLY A 46 4.53 -3.83 -0.59
CA GLY A 46 4.37 -2.55 -1.28
C GLY A 46 4.11 -2.75 -2.77
N LYS A 47 3.09 -2.09 -3.33
CA LYS A 47 2.80 -2.14 -4.75
C LYS A 47 2.58 -0.74 -5.34
N ASP A 48 3.43 -0.42 -6.31
CA ASP A 48 3.26 0.76 -7.16
C ASP A 48 2.10 0.49 -8.12
N MET A 49 1.16 1.42 -8.17
CA MET A 49 0.00 1.41 -9.06
C MET A 49 0.26 2.28 -10.29
N ASP A 50 1.52 2.65 -10.56
CA ASP A 50 2.00 3.35 -11.75
C ASP A 50 1.18 4.60 -12.10
N ASN A 51 0.29 4.49 -13.08
CA ASN A 51 -0.39 5.59 -13.77
C ASN A 51 -1.41 6.35 -12.92
N TYR A 52 -1.62 5.93 -11.68
CA TYR A 52 -2.52 6.60 -10.75
C TYR A 52 -1.72 7.45 -9.76
N ASP A 53 -2.30 8.56 -9.31
CA ASP A 53 -1.61 9.56 -8.50
C ASP A 53 -1.73 9.27 -7.00
N HIS A 54 -2.80 9.74 -6.35
CA HIS A 54 -2.90 9.67 -4.88
C HIS A 54 -4.22 9.05 -4.43
N PHE A 55 -5.30 9.29 -5.16
CA PHE A 55 -6.62 8.84 -4.78
C PHE A 55 -6.96 7.57 -5.56
N LEU A 56 -6.18 6.52 -5.34
CA LEU A 56 -6.23 5.27 -6.10
C LEU A 56 -7.65 4.68 -6.20
N GLN A 57 -8.44 4.72 -5.13
CA GLN A 57 -9.81 4.20 -5.16
C GLN A 57 -10.78 5.03 -6.02
N LEU A 58 -10.50 6.33 -6.20
CA LEU A 58 -11.27 7.19 -7.09
C LEU A 58 -10.82 6.98 -8.55
N GLU A 59 -9.51 6.87 -8.76
CA GLU A 59 -8.89 6.81 -10.08
C GLU A 59 -8.97 5.43 -10.73
N ALA A 60 -8.89 4.36 -9.92
CA ALA A 60 -8.70 2.98 -10.36
C ALA A 60 -9.42 1.97 -9.44
N PRO A 61 -10.74 2.12 -9.20
CA PRO A 61 -11.44 1.26 -8.25
C PRO A 61 -11.35 -0.24 -8.62
N GLY A 62 -11.35 -0.57 -9.91
CA GLY A 62 -11.28 -1.96 -10.38
C GLY A 62 -9.91 -2.59 -10.12
N GLU A 63 -8.84 -1.86 -10.41
CA GLU A 63 -7.46 -2.28 -10.22
C GLU A 63 -7.15 -2.40 -8.72
N VAL A 64 -7.55 -1.42 -7.92
CA VAL A 64 -7.41 -1.49 -6.45
C VAL A 64 -8.15 -2.70 -5.90
N ASN A 65 -9.39 -2.95 -6.33
CA ASN A 65 -10.15 -4.11 -5.87
C ASN A 65 -9.50 -5.43 -6.29
N ARG A 66 -8.92 -5.51 -7.49
CA ARG A 66 -8.19 -6.70 -7.95
C ARG A 66 -7.00 -6.99 -7.03
N GLU A 67 -6.22 -5.97 -6.67
CA GLU A 67 -5.08 -6.13 -5.78
C GLU A 67 -5.50 -6.52 -4.36
N LEU A 68 -6.58 -5.92 -3.85
CA LEU A 68 -7.14 -6.29 -2.55
C LEU A 68 -7.62 -7.76 -2.55
N ILE A 69 -8.33 -8.20 -3.58
CA ILE A 69 -8.79 -9.59 -3.70
C ILE A 69 -7.61 -10.54 -3.81
N SER A 70 -6.60 -10.21 -4.63
CA SER A 70 -5.39 -11.02 -4.77
C SER A 70 -4.70 -11.22 -3.42
N PHE A 71 -4.45 -10.12 -2.70
CA PHE A 71 -3.82 -10.15 -1.38
C PHE A 71 -4.61 -10.94 -0.33
N LEU A 72 -5.93 -10.85 -0.35
CA LEU A 72 -6.80 -11.58 0.59
C LEU A 72 -6.96 -13.08 0.24
N SER A 73 -6.55 -13.48 -0.96
CA SER A 73 -6.65 -14.87 -1.43
C SER A 73 -5.35 -15.66 -1.27
N GLU A 74 -4.26 -15.02 -0.81
CA GLU A 74 -2.98 -15.64 -0.45
C GLU A 74 -2.99 -16.26 0.96
#